data_AF-A0A6B3HMV1-F1
#
_entry.id   AF-A0A6B3HMV1-F1
#
_cell.length_a   1.000
_cell.length_b   1.000
_cell.length_c   1.000
_cell.angle_alpha   90.00
_cell.angle_beta   90.00
_cell.angle_gamma   90.00
#
_symmetry.space_group_name_H-M   'P 1'
#
loop_
_entity.id
_entity.type
_entity.pdbx_description
1 polymer ?
#
loop_
_entity_poly.entity_id
_entity_poly.type
_entity_poly.pdbx_seq_one_letter_code
_entity_poly.pdbx_strand_id
1 'polypeptide(L)' 'ESFPASDSPATSNGVPSKPTTVTAPDGSTYEIDHGAVTVAAITSCTNTSNPYVMVAAALVAKKAVEKGLTRKPWV' A
#
# COMPACT_ATOMS: atom_id res chain seq x y z
N GLU A 1 -16.73 -7.21 13.02
CA GLU A 1 -15.38 -7.55 13.47
C GLU A 1 -14.40 -6.96 12.46
N SER A 2 -13.49 -6.09 12.89
CA SER A 2 -12.53 -5.43 11.99
C SER A 2 -11.49 -6.46 11.58
N PHE A 3 -11.34 -6.68 10.27
CA PHE A 3 -10.20 -7.46 9.77
C PHE A 3 -8.93 -6.66 10.07
N PRO A 4 -7.86 -7.24 10.65
CA PRO A 4 -6.64 -6.51 10.98
C PRO A 4 -5.95 -5.90 9.74
N ALA A 5 -6.27 -6.39 8.53
CA ALA A 5 -5.81 -5.82 7.26
C ALA A 5 -6.67 -4.63 6.76
N SER A 6 -7.79 -4.33 7.43
CA SER A 6 -8.68 -3.22 7.10
C SER A 6 -8.44 -1.97 7.96
N ASP A 7 -7.57 -2.06 8.97
CA ASP A 7 -7.17 -0.88 9.70
C ASP A 7 -6.48 0.08 8.74
N SER A 8 -6.98 1.32 8.69
CA SER A 8 -6.28 2.38 7.96
C SER A 8 -4.87 2.49 8.53
N PRO A 9 -3.83 2.73 7.69
CA PRO A 9 -2.51 3.06 8.23
C PRO A 9 -2.72 4.16 9.27
N ALA A 10 -2.17 3.97 10.47
CA ALA A 10 -2.50 4.78 11.63
C ALA A 10 -2.33 6.28 11.32
N THR A 11 -3.41 6.95 10.93
CA THR A 11 -3.49 8.41 10.88
C THR A 11 -3.87 8.85 12.29
N SER A 12 -3.04 8.52 13.28
CA SER A 12 -3.20 9.04 14.63
C SER A 12 -2.28 10.25 14.80
N ASN A 13 -2.84 11.32 15.35
CA ASN A 13 -2.06 12.47 15.81
C ASN A 13 -1.06 11.98 16.86
N GLY A 14 0.20 11.73 16.46
CA GLY A 14 1.22 11.14 17.33
C GLY A 14 2.21 10.18 16.66
N VAL A 15 2.07 9.85 15.37
CA VAL A 15 3.15 9.14 14.64
C VAL A 15 4.39 10.07 14.61
N PRO A 16 5.54 9.65 15.17
CA PRO A 16 6.77 10.42 15.05
C PRO A 16 7.06 10.67 13.57
N SER A 17 7.48 11.88 13.20
CA SER A 17 7.79 12.23 11.81
C SER A 17 9.28 12.55 11.68
N LYS A 18 9.90 12.00 10.64
CA LYS A 18 11.27 12.32 10.20
C LYS A 18 11.38 12.01 8.70
N PRO A 19 10.88 12.90 7.84
CA PRO A 19 10.94 12.72 6.40
C PRO A 19 12.38 12.57 5.93
N THR A 20 12.63 11.55 5.11
CA THR A 20 13.95 11.23 4.57
C THR A 20 13.87 11.16 3.05
N THR A 21 14.69 11.96 2.37
CA THR A 21 14.84 11.91 0.91
C THR A 21 15.64 10.67 0.50
N VAL A 22 15.10 9.90 -0.44
CA VAL A 22 15.72 8.71 -1.03
C VAL A 22 15.90 8.94 -2.52
N THR A 23 17.08 8.58 -3.04
CA THR A 23 17.39 8.58 -4.47
C THR A 23 17.32 7.15 -5.00
N ALA A 24 16.45 6.90 -5.98
CA ALA A 24 16.32 5.61 -6.63
C ALA A 24 17.44 5.37 -7.67
N PRO A 25 17.64 4.10 -8.11
CA PRO A 25 18.65 3.76 -9.10
C PRO A 25 18.48 4.45 -10.46
N ASP A 26 17.27 4.89 -10.80
CA ASP A 26 16.96 5.64 -12.03
C ASP A 26 17.22 7.15 -11.89
N GLY A 27 17.72 7.61 -10.74
CA GLY A 27 17.98 9.00 -10.42
C GLY A 27 16.77 9.79 -9.93
N SER A 28 15.58 9.17 -9.85
CA SER A 28 14.40 9.82 -9.27
C SER A 28 14.55 9.97 -7.75
N THR A 29 13.99 11.05 -7.20
CA THR A 29 13.98 11.30 -5.75
C THR A 29 12.57 11.30 -5.20
N TYR A 30 12.41 10.73 -4.01
CA TYR A 30 11.15 10.75 -3.26
C TYR A 30 11.40 10.82 -1.76
N GLU A 31 10.41 11.29 -1.02
CA GLU A 31 10.45 11.34 0.43
C GLU A 31 9.70 10.14 1.04
N ILE A 32 10.33 9.51 2.03
CA ILE A 32 9.70 8.50 2.87
C ILE A 32 9.64 9.05 4.30
N ASP A 33 8.49 8.92 4.94
CA ASP A 33 8.30 9.24 6.35
C ASP A 33 7.86 7.99 7.13
N HIS A 34 7.88 8.09 8.46
CA HIS A 34 7.38 7.05 9.34
C HIS A 34 5.91 6.70 9.03
N GLY A 35 5.60 5.40 9.08
CA GLY A 35 4.28 4.89 8.71
C GLY A 35 4.06 4.70 7.20
N ALA A 36 5.02 5.07 6.35
CA ALA A 36 4.96 4.74 4.93
C ALA A 36 4.97 3.22 4.73
N VAL A 37 4.03 2.73 3.91
CA VAL A 37 4.03 1.34 3.44
C VAL A 37 5.17 1.21 2.43
N THR A 38 6.10 0.27 2.68
CA THR A 38 7.24 -0.04 1.78
C THR A 38 7.10 -1.40 1.11
N VAL A 39 6.22 -2.27 1.62
CA VAL A 39 5.90 -3.57 1.02
C VAL A 39 4.40 -3.79 1.11
N ALA A 40 3.78 -4.14 -0.01
CA ALA A 40 2.38 -4.53 -0.08
C ALA A 40 2.26 -5.86 -0.85
N ALA A 41 1.98 -6.95 -0.15
CA ALA A 41 1.91 -8.29 -0.74
C ALA A 41 0.54 -8.94 -0.51
N ILE A 42 -0.06 -9.46 -1.58
CA ILE A 42 -1.22 -10.37 -1.48
C ILE A 42 -0.68 -11.78 -1.27
N THR A 43 -0.79 -12.28 -0.04
CA THR A 43 -0.22 -13.56 0.40
C THR A 43 -1.17 -14.31 1.34
N SER A 44 -0.70 -15.43 1.91
CA SER A 44 -1.44 -16.42 2.71
C SER A 44 -2.33 -17.37 1.90
N CYS A 45 -2.33 -18.65 2.28
CA CYS A 45 -3.12 -19.69 1.63
C CYS A 45 -4.62 -19.45 1.76
N THR A 46 -5.11 -18.93 2.89
CA THR A 46 -6.56 -18.70 3.09
C THR A 46 -7.10 -17.63 2.14
N ASN A 47 -6.33 -16.57 1.89
CA ASN A 47 -6.77 -15.46 1.05
C ASN A 47 -6.53 -15.74 -0.44
N THR A 48 -5.38 -16.31 -0.81
CA THR A 48 -5.06 -16.58 -2.22
C THR A 48 -5.84 -17.75 -2.79
N SER A 49 -6.24 -18.74 -1.98
CA SER A 49 -7.07 -19.86 -2.43
C SER A 49 -8.56 -19.51 -2.59
N ASN A 50 -8.99 -18.35 -2.08
CA ASN A 50 -10.37 -17.91 -2.20
C ASN A 50 -10.54 -16.99 -3.43
N PRO A 51 -11.16 -17.46 -4.53
CA PRO A 51 -11.27 -16.68 -5.77
C PRO A 51 -12.13 -15.42 -5.60
N TYR A 52 -13.09 -15.42 -4.67
CA TYR A 52 -13.97 -14.26 -4.46
C TYR A 52 -13.19 -13.03 -3.99
N VAL A 53 -12.26 -13.21 -3.04
CA VAL A 53 -11.47 -12.08 -2.51
C VAL A 53 -10.39 -11.63 -3.51
N MET A 54 -9.83 -12.56 -4.31
CA MET A 54 -8.86 -12.22 -5.35
C MET A 54 -9.49 -11.42 -6.49
N VAL A 55 -10.70 -11.80 -6.93
CA VAL A 55 -11.45 -11.03 -7.94
C VAL A 55 -11.85 -9.66 -7.37
N ALA A 56 -12.29 -9.59 -6.11
CA ALA A 56 -12.59 -8.32 -5.47
C ALA A 56 -11.37 -7.38 -5.44
N ALA A 57 -10.18 -7.88 -5.06
CA ALA A 57 -8.94 -7.12 -5.09
C ALA A 57 -8.60 -6.62 -6.50
N ALA A 58 -8.76 -7.47 -7.53
CA ALA A 58 -8.53 -7.10 -8.92
C ALA A 58 -9.51 -6.02 -9.42
N LEU A 59 -10.78 -6.08 -9.00
CA LEU A 59 -11.78 -5.05 -9.35
C LEU A 59 -11.46 -3.70 -8.69
N VAL A 60 -10.95 -3.71 -7.45
CA VAL A 60 -10.46 -2.49 -6.78
C VAL A 60 -9.27 -1.91 -7.55
N ALA A 61 -8.29 -2.75 -7.91
CA ALA A 61 -7.13 -2.32 -8.69
C ALA A 61 -7.53 -1.75 -10.06
N LYS A 62 -8.46 -2.40 -10.76
CA LYS A 62 -9.00 -1.93 -12.04
C LYS A 62 -9.60 -0.53 -11.91
N LYS A 63 -10.48 -0.31 -10.93
CA LYS A 63 -11.09 1.00 -10.67
C LYS A 63 -10.07 2.06 -10.28
N ALA A 64 -9.01 1.69 -9.55
CA ALA A 64 -7.94 2.62 -9.21
C ALA A 64 -7.18 3.08 -10.46
N VAL A 65 -6.84 2.14 -11.36
CA VAL A 65 -6.19 2.44 -12.65
C VAL A 65 -7.10 3.28 -13.55
N GLU A 66 -8.39 2.96 -13.65
CA GLU A 66 -9.38 3.75 -14.40
C GLU A 66 -9.51 5.18 -13.89
N LYS A 67 -9.23 5.41 -12.59
CA LYS A 67 -9.18 6.73 -11.97
C LYS A 67 -7.80 7.40 -12.05
N GLY A 68 -6.84 6.81 -12.77
CA GLY A 68 -5.48 7.34 -12.93
C GLY A 68 -4.59 7.21 -11.69
N LEU A 69 -4.95 6.36 -10.72
CA LEU A 69 -4.12 6.11 -9.55
C LEU A 69 -2.99 5.14 -9.89
N THR A 70 -1.81 5.41 -9.32
CA THR A 70 -0.63 4.55 -9.40
C THR A 70 -0.04 4.33 -8.01
N ARG A 71 0.69 3.22 -7.82
CA ARG A 71 1.43 3.01 -6.57
C ARG A 71 2.53 4.06 -6.44
N LYS A 72 2.93 4.32 -5.19
CA LYS A 72 4.11 5.13 -4.91
C LYS A 72 5.38 4.40 -5.35
N PRO A 73 6.43 5.12 -5.82
CA PRO A 73 7.61 4.51 -6.43
C PRO A 73 8.43 3.64 -5.47
N TRP A 74 8.39 3.94 -4.17
CA TRP A 74 9.10 3.23 -3.11
C TRP A 74 8.42 1.94 -2.62
N VAL A 75 7.20 1.67 -3.08
CA VAL A 75 6.43 0.45 -2.77
C VAL A 75 6.78 -0.64 -3.76
#